data_AF-A0A5N6S5Z9-F1
#
_entry.id   AF-A0A5N6S5Z9-F1
#
_cell.length_a   1.000
_cell.length_b   1.000
_cell.length_c   1.000
_cell.angle_alpha   90.00
_cell.angle_beta   90.00
_cell.angle_gamma   90.00
#
_symmetry.space_group_name_H-M   'P 1'
#
loop_
_entity.id
_entity.type
_entity.pdbx_description
1 polymer ?
#
loop_
_entity_poly.entity_id
_entity_poly.type
_entity_poly.pdbx_seq_one_letter_code
_entity_poly.pdbx_strand_id
1 'polypeptide(L)' 'MAGNDEVWRWDDSQAVEYTGADAQEHADRNLMAWTGAASPEEAAAMLLGRPGMTEQREESQR' A
#
# COMPACT_ATOMS: atom_id res chain seq x y z
N MET A 1 35.51 21.92 6.33
CA MET A 1 34.05 22.04 6.41
C MET A 1 33.53 20.66 6.78
N ALA A 2 33.21 20.43 8.05
CA ALA A 2 32.50 19.22 8.45
C ALA A 2 31.05 19.42 8.02
N GLY A 3 30.58 18.62 7.06
CA GLY A 3 29.17 18.59 6.71
C GLY A 3 28.39 18.15 7.95
N ASN A 4 27.35 18.89 8.31
CA ASN A 4 26.35 18.36 9.23
C ASN A 4 25.71 17.16 8.54
N ASP A 5 26.18 15.95 8.88
CA ASP A 5 25.49 14.71 8.55
C ASP A 5 24.18 14.71 9.36
N GLU A 6 23.12 15.26 8.79
CA GLU A 6 21.78 15.15 9.33
C GLU A 6 21.37 13.68 9.26
N VAL A 7 21.56 12.97 10.39
CA VAL A 7 21.12 11.60 10.54
C VAL A 7 19.60 11.62 10.63
N TRP A 8 18.95 11.18 9.55
CA TRP A 8 17.51 10.96 9.55
C TRP A 8 17.17 9.89 10.59
N ARG A 9 16.39 10.29 11.60
CA ARG A 9 15.81 9.40 12.60
C ARG A 9 14.31 9.47 12.48
N TRP A 10 13.67 8.31 12.51
CA TRP A 10 12.23 8.24 12.64
C TRP A 10 11.84 8.67 14.05
N ASP A 11 10.86 9.57 14.17
CA ASP A 11 10.22 9.91 15.45
C ASP A 11 9.11 8.88 15.72
N ASP A 12 9.39 7.93 16.60
CA ASP A 12 8.49 6.86 17.02
C ASP A 12 7.75 7.18 18.32
N SER A 13 7.79 8.44 18.80
CA SER A 13 7.13 8.83 20.05
C SER A 13 5.61 8.61 20.08
N GLN A 14 5.00 8.40 18.91
CA GLN A 14 3.58 8.08 18.73
C GLN A 14 3.35 6.68 18.13
N ALA A 15 4.38 5.83 18.08
CA ALA A 15 4.25 4.47 17.61
C ALA A 15 3.36 3.66 18.56
N VAL A 16 2.44 2.88 17.99
CA VAL A 16 1.57 1.97 18.73
C VAL A 16 2.06 0.55 18.49
N GLU A 17 2.12 -0.25 19.56
CA GLU A 17 2.40 -1.68 19.42
C GLU A 17 1.25 -2.38 18.72
N TYR A 18 1.57 -3.01 17.58
CA TYR A 18 0.66 -3.84 16.81
C TYR A 18 1.25 -5.24 16.69
N THR A 19 0.39 -6.26 16.70
CA THR A 19 0.84 -7.55 16.18
C THR A 19 1.07 -7.43 14.68
N GLY A 20 1.91 -8.29 14.10
CA GLY A 20 2.15 -8.26 12.65
C GLY A 20 0.87 -8.40 11.82
N ALA A 21 -0.11 -9.17 12.32
CA ALA A 21 -1.42 -9.33 11.67
C ALA A 21 -2.24 -8.03 11.71
N ASP A 22 -2.28 -7.36 12.85
CA ASP A 22 -3.03 -6.10 13.00
C ASP A 22 -2.42 -4.96 12.17
N ALA A 23 -1.08 -4.90 12.12
CA ALA A 23 -0.36 -3.94 11.28
C ALA A 23 -0.67 -4.16 9.79
N GLN A 24 -0.72 -5.42 9.35
CA GLN A 24 -1.08 -5.78 7.98
C GLN A 24 -2.53 -5.38 7.66
N GLU A 25 -3.49 -5.71 8.53
CA GLU A 25 -4.89 -5.35 8.33
C GLU A 25 -5.10 -3.82 8.28
N HIS A 26 -4.35 -3.07 9.08
CA HIS A 26 -4.40 -1.62 9.08
C HIS A 26 -3.79 -1.02 7.81
N ALA A 27 -2.65 -1.55 7.37
CA ALA A 27 -2.00 -1.14 6.12
C ALA A 27 -2.91 -1.43 4.90
N ASP A 28 -3.51 -2.61 4.84
CA ASP A 28 -4.41 -3.01 3.76
C ASP A 28 -5.65 -2.11 3.68
N ARG A 29 -6.26 -1.79 4.82
CA ARG A 29 -7.39 -0.85 4.90
C ARG A 29 -7.02 0.54 4.40
N ASN A 30 -5.87 1.07 4.81
CA ASN A 30 -5.42 2.39 4.37
C ASN A 30 -5.13 2.41 2.87
N LEU A 31 -4.51 1.35 2.37
CA LEU A 31 -4.19 1.20 0.96
C LEU A 31 -5.45 1.14 0.10
N MET A 32 -6.44 0.31 0.49
CA MET A 32 -7.73 0.24 -0.18
C MET A 32 -8.49 1.58 -0.13
N ALA A 33 -8.45 2.30 0.99
CA ALA A 33 -9.10 3.61 1.11
C ALA A 33 -8.47 4.67 0.18
N TRP A 34 -7.15 4.59 -0.05
CA TRP A 34 -6.44 5.52 -0.94
C TRP A 34 -6.65 5.21 -2.41
N THR A 35 -6.70 3.92 -2.78
CA THR A 35 -6.84 3.50 -4.18
C THR A 35 -8.30 3.37 -4.63
N GLY A 36 -9.23 3.21 -3.69
CA GLY A 36 -10.63 2.86 -3.97
C GLY A 36 -10.83 1.39 -4.37
N ALA A 37 -9.81 0.54 -4.20
CA ALA A 37 -9.85 -0.86 -4.57
C ALA A 37 -10.80 -1.68 -3.69
N ALA A 38 -11.37 -2.74 -4.25
CA ALA A 38 -12.26 -3.66 -3.55
C ALA A 38 -11.51 -4.73 -2.73
N SER A 39 -10.20 -4.88 -2.95
CA SER A 39 -9.36 -5.86 -2.25
C SER A 39 -7.93 -5.34 -1.99
N PRO A 40 -7.21 -5.88 -0.99
CA PRO A 40 -5.82 -5.51 -0.74
C PRO A 40 -4.89 -5.80 -1.92
N GLU A 41 -5.13 -6.90 -2.64
CA GLU A 41 -4.32 -7.30 -3.80
C GLU A 41 -4.47 -6.32 -4.97
N GLU A 42 -5.70 -5.92 -5.28
CA GLU A 42 -5.98 -4.87 -6.26
C GLU A 42 -5.36 -3.53 -5.85
N ALA A 43 -5.48 -3.16 -4.57
CA ALA A 43 -4.90 -1.94 -4.03
C ALA A 43 -3.36 -1.91 -4.18
N ALA A 44 -2.71 -3.04 -3.89
CA ALA A 44 -1.27 -3.21 -4.09
C ALA A 44 -0.87 -3.17 -5.57
N ALA A 45 -1.64 -3.79 -6.45
CA ALA A 45 -1.40 -3.75 -7.90
C ALA A 45 -1.48 -2.30 -8.44
N MET A 46 -2.49 -1.54 -8.01
CA MET A 46 -2.65 -0.12 -8.35
C MET A 46 -1.47 0.73 -7.85
N LEU A 47 -1.04 0.56 -6.60
CA LEU A 47 0.09 1.30 -6.03
C LEU A 47 1.40 1.02 -6.78
N LEU A 48 1.65 -0.23 -7.12
CA LEU A 48 2.87 -0.65 -7.82
C LEU A 48 2.84 -0.35 -9.32
N GLY A 49 1.76 0.26 -9.83
CA GLY A 49 1.59 0.55 -11.25
C GLY A 49 1.57 -0.70 -12.12
N ARG A 50 1.22 -1.87 -11.53
CA ARG A 50 1.03 -3.10 -12.30
C ARG A 50 -0.38 -3.02 -12.89
N PRO A 51 -0.53 -2.92 -14.22
CA PRO A 51 -1.86 -2.94 -14.81
C PRO A 51 -2.54 -4.24 -14.39
N GLY A 52 -3.68 -4.13 -13.72
CA GLY A 52 -4.42 -5.29 -13.25
C GLY A 52 -4.67 -6.23 -14.43
N MET A 53 -4.25 -7.49 -14.31
CA MET A 53 -4.74 -8.57 -15.16
C MET A 53 -6.22 -8.79 -14.80
N THR A 54 -7.07 -7.90 -15.26
CA THR A 54 -8.51 -8.13 -15.39
C THR A 54 -8.87 -7.91 -16.84
N GLU A 55 -8.19 -8.60 -17.75
CA GLU A 55 -8.77 -8.90 -19.06
C GLU A 55 -9.79 -10.03 -18.88
N GLN A 56 -10.92 -9.74 -18.24
CA GLN A 56 -12.16 -10.37 -18.69
C GLN A 56 -12.68 -9.50 -19.85
N ARG A 57 -12.00 -9.61 -20.99
CA ARG A 57 -12.56 -9.16 -22.26
C ARG A 57 -13.70 -10.11 -22.56
N GLU A 58 -14.91 -9.67 -22.24
CA GLU A 58 -16.15 -10.39 -22.53
C GLU A 58 -16.11 -10.93 -23.95
N GLU A 59 -16.12 -12.25 -24.04
CA GLU A 59 -16.52 -13.01 -25.20
C GLU A 59 -17.98 -12.68 -25.47
N SER A 60 -18.25 -11.66 -26.29
CA SER A 60 -19.51 -11.48 -27.01
C SER A 60 -19.44 -10.28 -27.94
N GLN A 61 -19.12 -10.52 -29.21
CA GLN A 61 -19.84 -9.94 -30.33
C GLN A 61 -19.43 -10.63 -31.64
N ARG A 62 -20.26 -11.62 -31.99
CA ARG A 62 -20.70 -12.07 -33.33
C ARG A 62 -19.69 -12.15 -34.48
#